data_AF-A0A6A5G6T4-F1
#
_entry.id   AF-A0A6A5G6T4-F1
#
_cell.length_a   1.000
_cell.length_b   1.000
_cell.length_c   1.000
_cell.angle_alpha   90.00
_cell.angle_beta   90.00
_cell.angle_gamma   90.00
#
_symmetry.space_group_name_H-M   'P 1'
#
loop_
_entity.id
_entity.type
_entity.pdbx_description
1 polymer ?
#
loop_
_entity_poly.entity_id
_entity_poly.type
_entity_poly.pdbx_seq_one_letter_code
_entity_poly.pdbx_strand_id
1 'polypeptide(L)'
;MMSSISSPSTSTSASSSTVSTPKLQKCLVCFQPAHGNHFGVDCCRACAAFFRRVFVTHKQTFKCREGDKKCTPDELGRWLCKRCRTDRCFALGMKPDNIQRDRDRFVCSEQFHEDRKRKSAELIFPLTVDRFVKNSSPTVRTYTFGSGKNYQHLTFFDLSQILSDAEYILRKTPKLDKSLRSKSSLEKLAFGLREVRKSQIMESIPEMRKIGKSETWNHWVNQMRRAGEWIAYFEEFRELEHEDKMIILKSMWHLFARLERISMTAEMRRQKLCEDNDFVYGTEHRINYDKLEIERKWFSEASDEEVRYYIGPFQLYFGETIIHSLMDLCPSDIEVTFMLCNLCFHLTGQKLGGRIQEITDRLQDVLANDLHKYYLEKDKHSRYSHRLTKLLNLNRQYQTEMEIRKKRFFLADTFNVFRVKLSHPEMFLFSC
;
A
#
# COMPACT_ATOMS: atom_id res chain seq x y z
N MET A 1 59.82 -23.51 30.10
CA MET A 1 60.22 -22.10 30.31
C MET A 1 61.52 -21.85 29.59
N MET A 2 61.78 -20.58 29.28
CA MET A 2 63.09 -20.01 28.91
C MET A 2 63.38 -20.01 27.40
N SER A 3 63.26 -18.85 26.74
CA SER A 3 64.13 -17.66 26.82
C SER A 3 65.47 -17.92 26.17
N SER A 4 65.73 -17.32 25.01
CA SER A 4 67.09 -17.18 24.46
C SER A 4 67.06 -16.58 23.05
N ILE A 5 68.02 -15.77 22.59
CA ILE A 5 69.25 -15.25 23.18
C ILE A 5 69.64 -14.06 22.31
N SER A 6 69.93 -12.94 22.97
CA SER A 6 70.70 -11.80 22.48
C SER A 6 72.19 -12.15 22.49
N SER A 7 73.01 -11.54 21.63
CA SER A 7 74.41 -11.12 21.89
C SER A 7 75.06 -10.59 20.58
N PRO A 8 76.18 -9.83 20.60
CA PRO A 8 76.20 -8.40 20.91
C PRO A 8 77.19 -7.64 19.96
N SER A 9 77.77 -6.53 20.46
CA SER A 9 78.96 -5.78 19.97
C SER A 9 78.78 -4.69 18.90
N THR A 10 78.52 -3.50 19.46
CA THR A 10 79.10 -2.16 19.25
C THR A 10 80.11 -1.88 18.11
N SER A 11 80.01 -0.62 17.67
CA SER A 11 81.01 0.27 17.03
C SER A 11 80.82 0.40 15.50
N THR A 12 80.80 1.56 14.84
CA THR A 12 81.15 2.93 15.24
C THR A 12 80.45 3.92 14.28
N SER A 13 80.21 5.13 14.79
CA SER A 13 79.60 6.33 14.19
C SER A 13 80.19 6.85 12.87
N ALA A 14 79.36 7.40 11.97
CA ALA A 14 79.23 8.87 11.77
C ALA A 14 78.32 9.25 10.58
N SER A 15 77.80 10.48 10.64
CA SER A 15 77.03 11.27 9.66
C SER A 15 75.50 11.07 9.61
N SER A 16 74.82 11.91 10.37
CA SER A 16 73.38 12.13 10.36
C SER A 16 72.96 13.02 9.20
N SER A 17 72.23 12.47 8.24
CA SER A 17 71.35 13.21 7.32
C SER A 17 69.90 12.92 7.71
N THR A 18 69.21 13.97 8.16
CA THR A 18 67.84 13.97 8.69
C THR A 18 66.81 13.45 7.68
N VAL A 19 66.15 12.33 7.98
CA VAL A 19 64.90 11.92 7.32
C VAL A 19 63.75 12.11 8.31
N SER A 20 62.94 13.13 8.04
CA SER A 20 61.73 13.47 8.78
C SER A 20 60.68 12.35 8.70
N THR A 21 60.16 11.93 9.84
CA THR A 21 59.00 11.05 9.98
C THR A 21 57.75 11.66 9.29
N PRO A 22 56.97 10.90 8.50
CA PRO A 22 55.80 11.45 7.83
C PRO A 22 54.70 11.74 8.87
N LYS A 23 54.40 13.02 9.08
CA LYS A 23 53.21 13.46 9.83
C LYS A 23 51.98 12.78 9.21
N LEU A 24 51.17 12.06 10.01
CA LEU A 24 49.85 11.60 9.58
C LEU A 24 49.06 12.83 9.10
N GLN A 25 48.86 12.94 7.79
CA GLN A 25 48.11 14.05 7.21
C GLN A 25 46.65 13.98 7.71
N LYS A 26 46.10 15.13 8.10
CA LYS A 26 44.68 15.25 8.49
C LYS A 26 43.84 15.60 7.26
N CYS A 27 42.62 15.10 7.23
CA CYS A 27 41.61 15.40 6.23
C CYS A 27 41.27 16.89 6.26
N LEU A 28 41.44 17.59 5.14
CA LEU A 28 41.19 19.04 5.07
C LEU A 28 39.69 19.41 5.20
N VAL A 29 38.80 18.43 5.02
CA VAL A 29 37.34 18.60 5.10
C VAL A 29 36.80 18.39 6.53
N CYS A 30 37.33 17.42 7.28
CA CYS A 30 36.75 17.02 8.57
C CYS A 30 37.77 16.75 9.68
N PHE A 31 39.04 17.06 9.45
CA PHE A 31 40.16 17.01 10.40
C PHE A 31 40.52 15.63 10.98
N GLN A 32 39.77 14.59 10.62
CA GLN A 32 40.09 13.17 10.89
C GLN A 32 41.31 12.71 10.08
N PRO A 33 41.95 11.58 10.42
CA PRO A 33 43.08 11.05 9.64
C PRO A 33 42.76 10.97 8.14
N ALA A 34 43.60 11.59 7.31
CA ALA A 34 43.45 11.52 5.86
C ALA A 34 43.86 10.13 5.36
N HIS A 35 43.27 9.75 4.24
CA HIS A 35 43.62 8.52 3.55
C HIS A 35 44.41 8.81 2.25
N GLY A 36 44.84 10.06 2.06
CA GLY A 36 45.52 10.55 0.85
C GLY A 36 44.62 11.41 -0.03
N ASN A 37 45.08 11.66 -1.25
CA ASN A 37 44.43 12.56 -2.19
C ASN A 37 43.21 11.92 -2.85
N HIS A 38 42.04 12.57 -2.72
CA HIS A 38 40.83 12.19 -3.43
C HIS A 38 40.20 13.44 -4.07
N PHE A 39 39.94 13.37 -5.38
CA PHE A 39 39.36 14.47 -6.15
C PHE A 39 40.19 15.78 -6.09
N GLY A 40 41.51 15.68 -5.88
CA GLY A 40 42.42 16.82 -5.82
C GLY A 40 42.70 17.34 -4.41
N VAL A 41 42.09 16.77 -3.37
CA VAL A 41 42.24 17.22 -1.97
C VAL A 41 42.59 16.05 -1.06
N ASP A 42 43.52 16.25 -0.13
CA ASP A 42 43.84 15.25 0.90
C ASP A 42 42.68 15.11 1.89
N CYS A 43 41.98 13.98 1.83
CA CYS A 43 40.79 13.75 2.64
C CYS A 43 40.65 12.30 3.11
N CYS A 44 39.75 12.07 4.07
CA CYS A 44 39.40 10.72 4.50
C CYS A 44 38.46 10.05 3.48
N ARG A 45 38.39 8.71 3.51
CA ARG A 45 37.50 7.93 2.63
C ARG A 45 36.03 8.33 2.75
N ALA A 46 35.59 8.74 3.94
CA ALA A 46 34.21 9.17 4.17
C ALA A 46 33.87 10.49 3.45
N CYS A 47 34.79 11.45 3.41
CA CYS A 47 34.61 12.71 2.68
C CYS A 47 34.66 12.50 1.17
N ALA A 48 35.57 11.63 0.69
CA ALA A 48 35.61 11.23 -0.71
C ALA A 48 34.29 10.56 -1.17
N ALA A 49 33.79 9.60 -0.39
CA ALA A 49 32.53 8.92 -0.69
C ALA A 49 31.31 9.85 -0.59
N PHE A 50 31.35 10.86 0.29
CA PHE A 50 30.33 11.89 0.35
C PHE A 50 30.31 12.73 -0.94
N PHE A 51 31.46 13.29 -1.34
CA PHE A 51 31.58 14.13 -2.53
C PHE A 51 31.12 13.40 -3.80
N ARG A 52 31.55 12.14 -3.99
CA ARG A 52 31.11 11.30 -5.10
C ARG A 52 29.58 11.10 -5.14
N ARG A 53 28.94 10.82 -4.00
CA ARG A 53 27.48 10.63 -3.94
C ARG A 53 26.71 11.91 -4.28
N VAL A 54 27.16 13.05 -3.75
CA VAL A 54 26.55 14.34 -4.03
C VAL A 54 26.58 14.64 -5.53
N PHE A 55 27.71 14.40 -6.18
CA PHE A 55 27.87 14.70 -7.60
C PHE A 55 27.16 13.71 -8.53
N VAL A 56 27.25 12.39 -8.25
CA VAL A 56 26.60 11.37 -9.10
C VAL A 56 25.08 11.49 -9.11
N THR A 57 24.46 11.87 -7.98
CA THR A 57 23.00 11.95 -7.88
C THR A 57 22.40 13.16 -8.59
N HIS A 58 23.19 14.17 -9.04
CA HIS A 58 22.80 15.35 -9.87
C HIS A 58 21.55 16.16 -9.46
N LYS A 59 20.91 15.85 -8.31
CA LYS A 59 19.54 16.31 -8.00
C LYS A 59 19.33 16.85 -6.57
N GLN A 60 20.37 17.10 -5.78
CA GLN A 60 20.17 17.59 -4.40
C GLN A 60 20.71 19.00 -4.19
N THR A 61 19.84 19.99 -4.29
CA THR A 61 20.07 21.33 -3.75
C THR A 61 19.93 21.28 -2.22
N PHE A 62 21.05 21.10 -1.52
CA PHE A 62 21.04 21.14 -0.05
C PHE A 62 20.80 22.56 0.46
N LYS A 63 19.84 22.72 1.38
CA LYS A 63 19.64 23.94 2.17
C LYS A 63 20.32 23.79 3.53
N CYS A 64 20.91 24.87 4.04
CA CYS A 64 21.46 24.90 5.40
C CYS A 64 20.32 25.02 6.41
N ARG A 65 20.24 24.11 7.40
CA ARG A 65 19.17 24.13 8.42
C ARG A 65 19.29 25.33 9.36
N GLU A 66 20.51 25.78 9.64
CA GLU A 66 20.78 26.94 10.52
C GLU A 66 20.78 28.29 9.79
N GLY A 67 20.60 28.33 8.46
CA GLY A 67 20.58 29.57 7.68
C GLY A 67 21.94 30.25 7.44
N ASP A 68 22.86 30.20 8.40
CA ASP A 68 24.09 31.01 8.41
C ASP A 68 25.26 30.50 7.54
N LYS A 69 25.12 29.29 6.97
CA LYS A 69 26.15 28.60 6.14
C LYS A 69 27.54 28.45 6.80
N LYS A 70 27.62 28.51 8.14
CA LYS A 70 28.88 28.44 8.91
C LYS A 70 29.05 27.17 9.75
N CYS A 71 28.20 26.16 9.57
CA CYS A 71 28.29 24.90 10.32
C CYS A 71 29.68 24.24 10.17
N THR A 72 30.19 23.65 11.24
CA THR A 72 31.48 22.94 11.29
C THR A 72 31.27 21.45 11.62
N PRO A 73 32.26 20.57 11.34
CA PRO A 73 32.20 19.17 11.78
C PRO A 73 32.36 19.04 13.30
N ASP A 74 31.77 17.99 13.88
CA ASP A 74 32.01 17.62 15.29
C ASP A 74 33.44 17.08 15.51
N GLU A 75 33.81 16.81 16.76
CA GLU A 75 35.14 16.27 17.13
C GLU A 75 35.45 14.92 16.45
N LEU A 76 34.42 14.19 16.02
CA LEU A 76 34.50 12.92 15.30
C LEU A 76 34.48 13.11 13.76
N GLY A 77 34.50 14.35 13.28
CA GLY A 77 34.53 14.69 11.86
C GLY A 77 33.17 14.53 11.14
N ARG A 78 32.06 14.42 11.87
CA ARG A 78 30.72 14.30 11.32
C ARG A 78 30.12 15.67 11.07
N TRP A 79 29.55 15.83 9.89
CA TRP A 79 28.87 17.04 9.46
C TRP A 79 27.36 16.85 9.57
N LEU A 80 26.69 17.66 10.40
CA LEU A 80 25.23 17.72 10.49
C LEU A 80 24.61 18.37 9.25
N CYS A 81 25.30 19.35 8.65
CA CYS A 81 24.82 20.08 7.49
C CYS A 81 25.50 19.60 6.18
N LYS A 82 24.72 18.94 5.32
CA LYS A 82 25.18 18.48 3.99
C LYS A 82 25.56 19.64 3.07
N ARG A 83 24.88 20.80 3.19
CA ARG A 83 25.19 22.00 2.41
C ARG A 83 26.58 22.53 2.72
N CYS A 84 26.85 22.87 3.99
CA CYS A 84 28.15 23.40 4.40
C CYS A 84 29.30 22.41 4.14
N ARG A 85 29.06 21.11 4.30
CA ARG A 85 30.05 20.09 3.94
C ARG A 85 30.39 20.11 2.45
N THR A 86 29.37 20.24 1.60
CA THR A 86 29.55 20.30 0.13
C THR A 86 30.29 21.57 -0.27
N ASP A 87 29.87 22.72 0.27
CA ASP A 87 30.50 24.01 0.01
C ASP A 87 31.98 24.00 0.44
N ARG A 88 32.30 23.38 1.59
CA ARG A 88 33.69 23.17 2.05
C ARG A 88 34.51 22.30 1.09
N CYS A 89 33.93 21.23 0.53
CA CYS A 89 34.61 20.37 -0.44
C CYS A 89 35.00 21.16 -1.70
N PHE A 90 34.09 21.97 -2.23
CA PHE A 90 34.37 22.82 -3.38
C PHE A 90 35.35 23.94 -3.07
N ALA A 91 35.23 24.59 -1.91
CA ALA A 91 36.15 25.65 -1.48
C ALA A 91 37.60 25.16 -1.34
N LEU A 92 37.79 23.88 -1.00
CA LEU A 92 39.11 23.25 -0.93
C LEU A 92 39.63 22.76 -2.30
N GLY A 93 38.83 22.91 -3.38
CA GLY A 93 39.24 22.57 -4.74
C GLY A 93 38.93 21.13 -5.16
N MET A 94 37.98 20.42 -4.51
CA MET A 94 37.57 19.11 -5.00
C MET A 94 36.92 19.23 -6.37
N LYS A 95 37.50 18.55 -7.38
CA LYS A 95 37.01 18.57 -8.77
C LYS A 95 36.22 17.29 -9.10
N PRO A 96 35.04 17.41 -9.72
CA PRO A 96 34.22 16.25 -10.06
C PRO A 96 34.69 15.47 -11.30
N ASP A 97 35.63 16.04 -12.06
CA ASP A 97 36.08 15.49 -13.36
C ASP A 97 36.71 14.09 -13.24
N ASN A 98 37.22 13.75 -12.05
CA ASN A 98 37.84 12.44 -11.76
C ASN A 98 36.83 11.38 -11.28
N ILE A 99 35.52 11.63 -11.41
CA ILE A 99 34.46 10.68 -11.02
C ILE A 99 34.08 9.79 -12.22
N GLN A 100 34.52 8.53 -12.19
CA GLN A 100 34.06 7.49 -13.11
C GLN A 100 32.58 7.17 -12.86
N ARG A 101 31.71 7.33 -13.87
CA ARG A 101 30.25 7.11 -13.78
C ARG A 101 29.84 5.67 -14.03
N ASP A 102 30.56 4.99 -14.92
CA ASP A 102 30.25 3.63 -15.37
C ASP A 102 31.34 2.67 -14.90
N ARG A 103 31.21 2.17 -13.67
CA ARG A 103 31.91 0.94 -13.28
C ARG A 103 30.97 -0.23 -13.52
N ASP A 104 31.49 -1.27 -14.14
CA ASP A 104 30.80 -2.55 -14.23
C ASP A 104 30.35 -2.99 -12.84
N ARG A 105 29.11 -3.46 -12.76
CA ARG A 105 28.58 -4.01 -11.51
C ARG A 105 29.42 -5.23 -11.18
N PHE A 106 30.07 -5.24 -10.02
CA PHE A 106 30.60 -6.47 -9.45
C PHE A 106 29.41 -7.40 -9.20
N VAL A 107 29.21 -8.38 -10.10
CA VAL A 107 28.21 -9.44 -9.97
C VAL A 107 28.76 -10.42 -8.93
N CYS A 108 28.41 -10.20 -7.67
CA CYS A 108 28.75 -11.13 -6.60
C CYS A 108 27.51 -11.42 -5.75
N SER A 109 26.54 -12.13 -6.34
CA SER A 109 25.94 -13.32 -5.75
C SER A 109 24.99 -13.97 -6.76
N GLU A 110 25.05 -15.29 -6.91
CA GLU A 110 24.08 -16.08 -7.69
C GLU A 110 22.64 -15.88 -7.17
N GLN A 111 22.49 -15.50 -5.90
CA GLN A 111 21.20 -15.19 -5.27
C GLN A 111 20.46 -14.01 -5.94
N PHE A 112 21.17 -13.01 -6.48
CA PHE A 112 20.51 -11.87 -7.14
C PHE A 112 19.91 -12.25 -8.52
N HIS A 113 20.43 -13.30 -9.16
CA HIS A 113 19.88 -13.81 -10.43
C HIS A 113 18.63 -14.66 -10.21
N GLU A 114 18.56 -15.44 -9.13
CA GLU A 114 17.38 -16.21 -8.71
C GLU A 114 16.19 -15.28 -8.38
N ASP A 115 16.40 -14.23 -7.58
CA ASP A 115 15.35 -13.28 -7.19
C ASP A 115 14.82 -12.46 -8.38
N ARG A 116 15.69 -12.15 -9.34
CA ARG A 116 15.30 -11.44 -10.56
C ARG A 116 14.57 -12.36 -11.55
N LYS A 117 14.97 -13.64 -11.64
CA LYS A 117 14.24 -14.66 -12.42
C LYS A 117 12.84 -14.89 -11.87
N ARG A 118 12.67 -14.96 -10.55
CA ARG A 118 11.34 -15.05 -9.89
C ARG A 118 10.47 -13.83 -10.21
N LYS A 119 11.00 -12.61 -10.09
CA LYS A 119 10.28 -11.38 -10.44
C LYS A 119 9.99 -11.20 -11.93
N SER A 120 10.82 -11.75 -12.82
CA SER A 120 10.57 -11.69 -14.27
C SER A 120 9.65 -12.81 -14.77
N ALA A 121 9.53 -13.92 -14.02
CA ALA A 121 8.60 -15.01 -14.35
C ALA A 121 7.15 -14.66 -13.98
N GLU A 122 6.93 -13.81 -12.96
CA GLU A 122 5.58 -13.36 -12.55
C GLU A 122 5.00 -12.19 -13.38
N LEU A 123 5.76 -11.61 -14.29
CA LEU A 123 5.34 -10.46 -15.11
C LEU A 123 5.73 -10.64 -16.59
N ILE A 124 5.17 -11.66 -17.23
CA ILE A 124 5.15 -11.73 -18.71
C ILE A 124 3.73 -11.38 -19.17
N PHE A 125 3.45 -10.08 -19.24
CA PHE A 125 2.50 -9.59 -20.24
C PHE A 125 3.27 -9.41 -21.55
N PRO A 126 2.94 -10.13 -22.63
CA PRO A 126 3.63 -9.96 -23.90
C PRO A 126 3.35 -8.57 -24.47
N LEU A 127 4.41 -7.79 -24.70
CA LEU A 127 4.37 -6.39 -25.10
C LEU A 127 4.07 -6.14 -26.59
N THR A 128 3.86 -7.17 -27.41
CA THR A 128 3.48 -7.00 -28.83
C THR A 128 2.73 -8.21 -29.39
N VAL A 129 1.76 -7.94 -30.28
CA VAL A 129 0.97 -8.93 -31.03
C VAL A 129 1.84 -9.78 -31.97
N ASP A 130 2.97 -9.23 -32.43
CA ASP A 130 3.78 -9.83 -33.51
C ASP A 130 4.48 -11.15 -33.10
N ARG A 131 4.65 -11.39 -31.80
CA ARG A 131 5.23 -12.65 -31.28
C ARG A 131 4.20 -13.77 -31.08
N PHE A 132 2.90 -13.48 -31.15
CA PHE A 132 1.81 -14.45 -30.98
C PHE A 132 1.60 -15.34 -32.22
N VAL A 133 1.94 -14.85 -33.42
CA VAL A 133 1.53 -15.49 -34.68
C VAL A 133 2.57 -16.45 -35.25
N LYS A 134 3.86 -16.32 -34.87
CA LYS A 134 4.95 -17.03 -35.58
C LYS A 134 5.58 -18.22 -34.86
N ASN A 135 5.33 -18.45 -33.57
CA ASN A 135 5.89 -19.60 -32.85
C ASN A 135 4.79 -20.54 -32.36
N SER A 136 4.49 -21.53 -33.19
CA SER A 136 3.66 -22.69 -32.90
C SER A 136 4.25 -23.52 -31.75
N SER A 137 3.79 -23.27 -30.53
CA SER A 137 3.88 -24.17 -29.37
C SER A 137 2.55 -24.05 -28.61
N PRO A 138 2.05 -25.10 -27.92
CA PRO A 138 0.62 -25.37 -27.77
C PRO A 138 -0.14 -24.49 -26.77
N THR A 139 0.43 -23.35 -26.36
CA THR A 139 -0.17 -22.41 -25.41
C THR A 139 -0.47 -21.05 -26.05
N VAL A 140 -0.62 -21.00 -27.36
CA VAL A 140 -1.32 -19.88 -28.01
C VAL A 140 -2.81 -20.17 -27.87
N ARG A 141 -3.43 -19.66 -26.79
CA ARG A 141 -4.89 -19.53 -26.75
C ARG A 141 -5.26 -18.48 -27.78
N THR A 142 -5.61 -18.94 -28.98
CA THR A 142 -6.23 -18.11 -30.00
C THR A 142 -7.51 -17.55 -29.40
N TYR A 143 -7.49 -16.28 -29.03
CA TYR A 143 -8.73 -15.55 -28.77
C TYR A 143 -9.41 -15.42 -30.13
N THR A 144 -10.24 -16.39 -30.48
CA THR A 144 -11.26 -16.14 -31.49
C THR A 144 -12.10 -15.02 -30.90
N PHE A 145 -12.00 -13.81 -31.46
CA PHE A 145 -13.09 -12.85 -31.41
C PHE A 145 -14.33 -13.68 -31.71
N GLY A 146 -15.17 -13.90 -30.70
CA GLY A 146 -16.33 -14.75 -30.85
C GLY A 146 -17.05 -14.27 -32.10
N SER A 147 -17.07 -15.12 -33.13
CA SER A 147 -17.85 -14.90 -34.34
C SER A 147 -19.19 -14.34 -33.87
N GLY A 148 -19.53 -13.11 -34.25
CA GLY A 148 -20.55 -12.29 -33.59
C GLY A 148 -21.81 -13.05 -33.17
N LYS A 149 -21.84 -13.51 -31.93
CA LYS A 149 -22.96 -14.25 -31.33
C LYS A 149 -23.41 -13.53 -30.07
N ASN A 150 -24.50 -12.78 -30.22
CA ASN A 150 -25.30 -12.05 -29.24
C ASN A 150 -24.57 -11.06 -28.31
N TYR A 151 -24.73 -9.77 -28.64
CA TYR A 151 -24.44 -8.62 -27.76
C TYR A 151 -25.53 -8.39 -26.69
N GLN A 152 -26.49 -9.31 -26.56
CA GLN A 152 -27.56 -9.17 -25.58
C GLN A 152 -27.04 -9.54 -24.19
N HIS A 153 -27.35 -8.69 -23.21
CA HIS A 153 -27.07 -8.98 -21.81
C HIS A 153 -27.91 -10.16 -21.35
N LEU A 154 -27.30 -11.05 -20.57
CA LEU A 154 -27.97 -12.24 -20.02
C LEU A 154 -28.85 -11.90 -18.82
N THR A 155 -28.39 -10.93 -18.03
CA THR A 155 -29.07 -10.49 -16.81
C THR A 155 -29.09 -8.97 -16.72
N PHE A 156 -30.24 -8.44 -16.30
CA PHE A 156 -30.40 -7.06 -15.87
C PHE A 156 -30.60 -7.01 -14.35
N PHE A 157 -29.88 -6.13 -13.67
CA PHE A 157 -30.13 -5.75 -12.28
C PHE A 157 -30.64 -4.32 -12.21
N ASP A 158 -31.83 -4.16 -11.65
CA ASP A 158 -32.36 -2.86 -11.30
C ASP A 158 -32.00 -2.50 -9.85
N LEU A 159 -31.12 -1.52 -9.70
CA LEU A 159 -30.60 -1.02 -8.43
C LEU A 159 -31.51 0.03 -7.79
N SER A 160 -32.64 0.41 -8.41
CA SER A 160 -33.54 1.45 -7.91
C SER A 160 -34.05 1.15 -6.50
N GLN A 161 -34.36 -0.11 -6.18
CA GLN A 161 -34.77 -0.51 -4.83
C GLN A 161 -33.64 -0.33 -3.81
N ILE A 162 -32.41 -0.74 -4.15
CA ILE A 162 -31.24 -0.57 -3.28
C ILE A 162 -31.01 0.91 -2.96
N LEU A 163 -31.21 1.78 -3.95
CA LEU A 163 -31.07 3.23 -3.78
C LEU A 163 -32.18 3.83 -2.92
N SER A 164 -33.42 3.40 -3.11
CA SER A 164 -34.56 3.81 -2.26
C SER A 164 -34.35 3.40 -0.80
N ASP A 165 -33.88 2.17 -0.57
CA ASP A 165 -33.57 1.67 0.77
C ASP A 165 -32.43 2.46 1.40
N ALA A 166 -31.36 2.75 0.64
CA ALA A 166 -30.23 3.56 1.10
C ALA A 166 -30.67 4.98 1.48
N GLU A 167 -31.53 5.60 0.68
CA GLU A 167 -32.10 6.91 0.99
C GLU A 167 -32.92 6.88 2.28
N TYR A 168 -33.76 5.86 2.47
CA TYR A 168 -34.54 5.68 3.69
C TYR A 168 -33.63 5.55 4.92
N ILE A 169 -32.55 4.77 4.82
CA ILE A 169 -31.56 4.58 5.89
C ILE A 169 -30.89 5.90 6.25
N LEU A 170 -30.47 6.69 5.26
CA LEU A 170 -29.80 7.98 5.51
C LEU A 170 -30.71 9.03 6.14
N ARG A 171 -32.04 8.94 5.93
CA ARG A 171 -33.02 9.78 6.64
C ARG A 171 -33.22 9.35 8.08
N LYS A 172 -33.01 8.07 8.40
CA LYS A 172 -33.16 7.52 9.74
C LYS A 172 -31.90 7.79 10.56
N THR A 173 -31.92 8.80 11.42
CA THR A 173 -30.80 9.08 12.32
C THR A 173 -30.68 7.99 13.42
N PRO A 174 -29.49 7.40 13.64
CA PRO A 174 -29.29 6.49 14.75
C PRO A 174 -29.45 7.25 16.08
N LYS A 175 -30.14 6.64 17.04
CA LYS A 175 -30.28 7.20 18.39
C LYS A 175 -28.94 7.06 19.11
N LEU A 176 -28.24 8.17 19.31
CA LEU A 176 -27.00 8.21 20.08
C LEU A 176 -27.31 8.34 21.57
N ASP A 177 -26.92 7.32 22.34
CA ASP A 177 -26.97 7.35 23.80
C ASP A 177 -26.14 8.50 24.37
N LYS A 178 -26.48 8.97 25.58
CA LYS A 178 -25.79 10.08 26.24
C LYS A 178 -24.27 9.84 26.37
N SER A 179 -23.87 8.60 26.62
CA SER A 179 -22.45 8.19 26.73
C SER A 179 -21.69 8.28 25.39
N LEU A 180 -22.39 8.09 24.27
CA LEU A 180 -21.79 8.11 22.94
C LEU A 180 -21.65 9.55 22.41
N ARG A 181 -22.53 10.47 22.83
CA ARG A 181 -22.51 11.88 22.40
C ARG A 181 -21.22 12.60 22.79
N SER A 182 -20.62 12.28 23.93
CA SER A 182 -19.38 12.89 24.41
C SER A 182 -18.10 12.35 23.77
N LYS A 183 -18.21 11.30 22.94
CA LYS A 183 -17.06 10.72 22.22
C LYS A 183 -16.73 11.48 20.95
N SER A 184 -15.51 11.30 20.48
CA SER A 184 -15.05 11.81 19.18
C SER A 184 -15.81 11.17 18.00
N SER A 185 -15.79 11.81 16.84
CA SER A 185 -16.47 11.33 15.64
C SER A 185 -15.91 9.99 15.15
N LEU A 186 -14.60 9.81 15.26
CA LEU A 186 -13.96 8.52 14.96
C LEU A 186 -14.40 7.40 15.92
N GLU A 187 -14.55 7.68 17.22
CA GLU A 187 -15.03 6.70 18.19
C GLU A 187 -16.50 6.33 17.98
N LYS A 188 -17.33 7.31 17.56
CA LYS A 188 -18.73 7.08 17.19
C LYS A 188 -18.83 6.15 15.98
N LEU A 189 -18.00 6.37 14.96
CA LEU A 189 -17.89 5.49 13.80
C LEU A 189 -17.37 4.09 14.15
N ALA A 190 -16.41 3.98 15.06
CA ALA A 190 -15.92 2.69 15.54
C ALA A 190 -17.00 1.92 16.34
N PHE A 191 -17.83 2.65 17.09
CA PHE A 191 -19.03 2.08 17.69
C PHE A 191 -20.03 1.60 16.62
N GLY A 192 -20.31 2.43 15.61
CA GLY A 192 -21.16 2.04 14.49
C GLY A 192 -20.66 0.79 13.76
N LEU A 193 -19.34 0.64 13.60
CA LEU A 193 -18.74 -0.55 13.00
C LEU A 193 -19.04 -1.81 13.82
N ARG A 194 -18.95 -1.72 15.15
CA ARG A 194 -19.34 -2.83 16.04
C ARG A 194 -20.82 -3.14 15.93
N GLU A 195 -21.70 -2.14 15.89
CA GLU A 195 -23.14 -2.34 15.73
C GLU A 195 -23.47 -3.10 14.44
N VAL A 196 -22.86 -2.69 13.32
CA VAL A 196 -23.01 -3.32 12.00
C VAL A 196 -22.38 -4.71 11.93
N ARG A 197 -21.52 -5.06 12.89
CA ARG A 197 -20.92 -6.40 13.04
C ARG A 197 -21.67 -7.29 14.03
N LYS A 198 -22.62 -6.78 14.84
CA LYS A 198 -23.38 -7.60 15.80
C LYS A 198 -24.15 -8.76 15.16
N SER A 199 -24.59 -8.59 13.91
CA SER A 199 -25.28 -9.64 13.16
C SER A 199 -24.34 -10.71 12.60
N GLN A 200 -23.01 -10.57 12.77
CA GLN A 200 -22.04 -11.57 12.34
C GLN A 200 -22.17 -12.84 13.18
N ILE A 201 -22.39 -13.97 12.53
CA ILE A 201 -22.26 -15.27 13.14
C ILE A 201 -20.76 -15.53 13.36
N MET A 202 -20.37 -15.66 14.63
CA MET A 202 -19.00 -15.93 15.04
C MET A 202 -18.77 -17.43 15.25
N GLU A 203 -19.76 -18.13 15.81
CA GLU A 203 -19.67 -19.56 16.12
C GLU A 203 -20.17 -20.40 14.94
N SER A 204 -19.33 -21.32 14.46
CA SER A 204 -19.69 -22.33 13.45
C SER A 204 -20.38 -21.76 12.19
N ILE A 205 -19.78 -20.74 11.57
CA ILE A 205 -20.29 -20.14 10.33
C ILE A 205 -20.34 -21.20 9.19
N PRO A 206 -21.51 -21.43 8.56
CA PRO A 206 -21.64 -22.44 7.52
C PRO A 206 -20.87 -22.08 6.25
N GLU A 207 -20.37 -23.13 5.56
CA GLU A 207 -19.66 -23.02 4.29
C GLU A 207 -20.65 -22.94 3.12
N MET A 208 -20.58 -21.87 2.33
CA MET A 208 -21.29 -21.70 1.07
C MET A 208 -20.37 -22.07 -0.09
N ARG A 209 -20.76 -23.10 -0.86
CA ARG A 209 -19.93 -23.63 -1.96
C ARG A 209 -20.18 -22.98 -3.31
N LYS A 210 -21.35 -22.36 -3.49
CA LYS A 210 -21.75 -21.79 -4.78
C LYS A 210 -22.21 -20.36 -4.61
N ILE A 211 -21.67 -19.44 -5.40
CA ILE A 211 -22.16 -18.06 -5.52
C ILE A 211 -22.94 -17.92 -6.82
N GLY A 212 -24.25 -17.74 -6.69
CA GLY A 212 -25.16 -17.49 -7.79
C GLY A 212 -25.65 -16.05 -7.85
N LYS A 213 -26.68 -15.85 -8.68
CA LYS A 213 -27.31 -14.53 -8.90
C LYS A 213 -27.97 -14.01 -7.62
N SER A 214 -28.71 -14.85 -6.92
CA SER A 214 -29.42 -14.52 -5.68
C SER A 214 -28.46 -14.13 -4.56
N GLU A 215 -27.38 -14.90 -4.40
CA GLU A 215 -26.38 -14.67 -3.35
C GLU A 215 -25.61 -13.38 -3.62
N THR A 216 -25.28 -13.10 -4.89
CA THR A 216 -24.65 -11.85 -5.31
C THR A 216 -25.56 -10.65 -5.03
N TRP A 217 -26.84 -10.74 -5.41
CA TRP A 217 -27.82 -9.68 -5.16
C TRP A 217 -28.01 -9.41 -3.67
N ASN A 218 -28.26 -10.45 -2.88
CA ASN A 218 -28.45 -10.35 -1.44
C ASN A 218 -27.21 -9.76 -0.76
N HIS A 219 -26.01 -10.13 -1.24
CA HIS A 219 -24.78 -9.54 -0.76
C HIS A 219 -24.73 -8.03 -1.04
N TRP A 220 -25.01 -7.57 -2.27
CA TRP A 220 -25.03 -6.13 -2.58
C TRP A 220 -26.03 -5.35 -1.74
N VAL A 221 -27.27 -5.84 -1.63
CA VAL A 221 -28.33 -5.23 -0.81
C VAL A 221 -27.86 -5.10 0.65
N ASN A 222 -27.31 -6.18 1.22
CA ASN A 222 -26.85 -6.19 2.61
C ASN A 222 -25.66 -5.25 2.83
N GLN A 223 -24.70 -5.22 1.90
CA GLN A 223 -23.53 -4.36 2.04
C GLN A 223 -23.85 -2.87 1.90
N MET A 224 -24.74 -2.50 0.97
CA MET A 224 -25.22 -1.12 0.85
C MET A 224 -25.92 -0.66 2.12
N ARG A 225 -26.83 -1.49 2.67
CA ARG A 225 -27.51 -1.21 3.93
C ARG A 225 -26.51 -0.96 5.06
N ARG A 226 -25.55 -1.87 5.24
CA ARG A 226 -24.52 -1.80 6.29
C ARG A 226 -23.64 -0.56 6.14
N ALA A 227 -23.25 -0.20 4.92
CA ALA A 227 -22.49 1.02 4.66
C ALA A 227 -23.28 2.28 5.05
N GLY A 228 -24.57 2.32 4.70
CA GLY A 228 -25.48 3.42 5.06
C GLY A 228 -25.72 3.54 6.57
N GLU A 229 -25.98 2.41 7.24
CA GLU A 229 -26.16 2.36 8.70
C GLU A 229 -24.89 2.78 9.45
N TRP A 230 -23.72 2.32 8.98
CA TRP A 230 -22.43 2.65 9.57
C TRP A 230 -22.10 4.14 9.43
N ILE A 231 -22.19 4.69 8.21
CA ILE A 231 -21.80 6.09 7.96
C ILE A 231 -22.72 7.08 8.67
N ALA A 232 -23.96 6.69 8.97
CA ALA A 232 -24.90 7.50 9.74
C ALA A 232 -24.45 7.79 11.20
N TYR A 233 -23.44 7.07 11.72
CA TYR A 233 -22.82 7.39 13.01
C TYR A 233 -21.84 8.56 12.95
N PHE A 234 -21.46 9.02 11.75
CA PHE A 234 -20.53 10.13 11.58
C PHE A 234 -21.28 11.47 11.58
N GLU A 235 -21.00 12.33 12.55
CA GLU A 235 -21.84 13.52 12.79
C GLU A 235 -21.73 14.55 11.67
N GLU A 236 -20.50 14.79 11.23
CA GLU A 236 -20.15 15.73 10.16
C GLU A 236 -20.74 15.27 8.82
N PHE A 237 -20.88 13.95 8.61
CA PHE A 237 -21.59 13.41 7.45
C PHE A 237 -23.10 13.65 7.54
N ARG A 238 -23.70 13.57 8.74
CA ARG A 238 -25.14 13.84 8.93
C ARG A 238 -25.51 15.29 8.65
N GLU A 239 -24.58 16.22 8.76
CA GLU A 239 -24.81 17.64 8.50
C GLU A 239 -24.79 17.99 7.00
N LEU A 240 -24.30 17.08 6.15
CA LEU A 240 -24.27 17.30 4.70
C LEU A 240 -25.67 17.36 4.08
N GLU A 241 -25.77 18.01 2.93
CA GLU A 241 -26.96 17.96 2.10
C GLU A 241 -27.29 16.51 1.70
N HIS A 242 -28.57 16.20 1.58
CA HIS A 242 -29.02 14.83 1.29
C HIS A 242 -28.48 14.30 -0.04
N GLU A 243 -28.37 15.17 -1.04
CA GLU A 243 -27.78 14.85 -2.35
C GLU A 243 -26.30 14.43 -2.22
N ASP A 244 -25.50 15.22 -1.49
CA ASP A 244 -24.08 14.91 -1.24
C ASP A 244 -23.92 13.56 -0.51
N LYS A 245 -24.77 13.29 0.49
CA LYS A 245 -24.75 12.02 1.24
C LYS A 245 -24.99 10.83 0.31
N MET A 246 -25.98 10.94 -0.58
CA MET A 246 -26.31 9.88 -1.54
C MET A 246 -25.18 9.67 -2.54
N ILE A 247 -24.57 10.73 -3.06
CA ILE A 247 -23.44 10.64 -4.02
C ILE A 247 -22.23 9.95 -3.37
N ILE A 248 -21.89 10.34 -2.13
CA ILE A 248 -20.78 9.75 -1.39
C ILE A 248 -21.06 8.27 -1.11
N LEU A 249 -22.26 7.93 -0.60
CA LEU A 249 -22.61 6.54 -0.27
C LEU A 249 -22.62 5.65 -1.53
N LYS A 250 -23.23 6.11 -2.63
CA LYS A 250 -23.24 5.40 -3.93
C LYS A 250 -21.83 5.08 -4.44
N SER A 251 -20.87 5.95 -4.14
CA SER A 251 -19.48 5.80 -4.59
C SER A 251 -18.66 4.90 -3.67
N MET A 252 -18.84 4.99 -2.36
CA MET A 252 -17.91 4.38 -1.40
C MET A 252 -18.37 3.03 -0.83
N TRP A 253 -19.64 2.64 -0.97
CA TRP A 253 -20.20 1.48 -0.26
C TRP A 253 -19.46 0.17 -0.55
N HIS A 254 -19.00 -0.04 -1.78
CA HIS A 254 -18.22 -1.23 -2.14
C HIS A 254 -16.82 -1.25 -1.54
N LEU A 255 -16.17 -0.08 -1.47
CA LEU A 255 -14.85 0.05 -0.82
C LEU A 255 -14.96 -0.32 0.65
N PHE A 256 -16.00 0.21 1.32
CA PHE A 256 -16.34 -0.16 2.68
C PHE A 256 -16.60 -1.67 2.80
N ALA A 257 -17.52 -2.20 1.99
CA ALA A 257 -17.93 -3.59 2.04
C ALA A 257 -16.75 -4.56 1.92
N ARG A 258 -15.87 -4.34 0.93
CA ARG A 258 -14.75 -5.23 0.67
C ARG A 258 -13.71 -5.18 1.79
N LEU A 259 -13.27 -3.99 2.19
CA LEU A 259 -12.25 -3.86 3.23
C LEU A 259 -12.79 -4.29 4.61
N GLU A 260 -14.07 -4.06 4.88
CA GLU A 260 -14.71 -4.52 6.12
C GLU A 260 -14.80 -6.05 6.19
N ARG A 261 -15.16 -6.73 5.09
CA ARG A 261 -15.15 -8.20 5.00
C ARG A 261 -13.75 -8.80 5.08
N ILE A 262 -12.76 -8.16 4.47
CA ILE A 262 -11.33 -8.50 4.62
C ILE A 262 -10.91 -8.40 6.09
N SER A 263 -11.26 -7.29 6.76
CA SER A 263 -10.97 -7.10 8.19
C SER A 263 -11.67 -8.13 9.08
N MET A 264 -12.95 -8.44 8.80
CA MET A 264 -13.68 -9.47 9.55
C MET A 264 -13.05 -10.85 9.36
N THR A 265 -12.66 -11.20 8.15
CA THR A 265 -11.98 -12.48 7.86
C THR A 265 -10.66 -12.59 8.63
N ALA A 266 -9.84 -11.53 8.63
CA ALA A 266 -8.59 -11.49 9.38
C ALA A 266 -8.82 -11.68 10.90
N GLU A 267 -9.88 -11.07 11.44
CA GLU A 267 -10.26 -11.21 12.84
C GLU A 267 -10.71 -12.64 13.18
N MET A 268 -11.60 -13.23 12.38
CA MET A 268 -12.10 -14.59 12.60
C MET A 268 -11.01 -15.66 12.45
N ARG A 269 -10.12 -15.53 11.46
CA ARG A 269 -8.95 -16.43 11.32
C ARG A 269 -7.99 -16.33 12.50
N ARG A 270 -7.73 -15.12 12.99
CA ARG A 270 -6.90 -14.91 14.20
C ARG A 270 -7.51 -15.57 15.43
N GLN A 271 -8.84 -15.56 15.55
CA GLN A 271 -9.58 -16.25 16.61
C GLN A 271 -9.74 -17.77 16.36
N LYS A 272 -9.17 -18.31 15.28
CA LYS A 272 -9.27 -19.72 14.86
C LYS A 272 -10.71 -20.19 14.62
N LEU A 273 -11.58 -19.27 14.22
CA LEU A 273 -12.97 -19.55 13.83
C LEU A 273 -13.10 -19.88 12.33
N CYS A 274 -12.06 -19.64 11.55
CA CYS A 274 -11.97 -19.90 10.11
C CYS A 274 -10.57 -20.45 9.79
N GLU A 275 -10.47 -21.25 8.73
CA GLU A 275 -9.20 -21.76 8.20
C GLU A 275 -8.52 -20.74 7.26
N ASP A 276 -7.26 -20.99 6.90
CA ASP A 276 -6.47 -20.09 6.04
C ASP A 276 -7.07 -19.93 4.63
N ASN A 277 -7.76 -20.93 4.10
CA ASN A 277 -8.42 -20.84 2.79
C ASN A 277 -9.87 -20.34 2.86
N ASP A 278 -10.34 -19.93 4.05
CA ASP A 278 -11.71 -19.47 4.24
C ASP A 278 -11.82 -17.95 4.20
N PHE A 279 -12.85 -17.45 3.55
CA PHE A 279 -13.22 -16.04 3.54
C PHE A 279 -14.64 -15.83 4.06
N VAL A 280 -14.82 -14.83 4.91
CA VAL A 280 -16.12 -14.50 5.48
C VAL A 280 -16.88 -13.64 4.48
N TYR A 281 -17.65 -14.28 3.60
CA TYR A 281 -18.37 -13.60 2.51
C TYR A 281 -19.53 -12.74 3.03
N GLY A 282 -20.21 -13.17 4.08
CA GLY A 282 -21.33 -12.44 4.67
C GLY A 282 -21.39 -12.62 6.18
N THR A 283 -22.50 -12.18 6.78
CA THR A 283 -22.77 -12.40 8.22
C THR A 283 -23.05 -13.85 8.55
N GLU A 284 -23.59 -14.60 7.59
CA GLU A 284 -24.10 -15.95 7.79
C GLU A 284 -23.27 -17.02 7.11
N HIS A 285 -22.38 -16.68 6.18
CA HIS A 285 -21.72 -17.67 5.33
C HIS A 285 -20.23 -17.36 5.16
N ARG A 286 -19.41 -18.40 5.25
CA ARG A 286 -18.01 -18.40 4.77
C ARG A 286 -17.91 -19.11 3.43
N ILE A 287 -16.89 -18.80 2.65
CA ILE A 287 -16.53 -19.49 1.42
C ILE A 287 -15.13 -20.07 1.57
N ASN A 288 -14.85 -21.20 0.93
CA ASN A 288 -13.51 -21.75 0.87
C ASN A 288 -12.96 -21.60 -0.55
N TYR A 289 -11.77 -21.03 -0.72
CA TYR A 289 -11.24 -20.69 -2.04
C TYR A 289 -11.14 -21.89 -2.99
N ASP A 290 -10.77 -23.06 -2.48
CA ASP A 290 -10.52 -24.25 -3.32
C ASP A 290 -11.81 -24.94 -3.75
N LYS A 291 -12.86 -24.82 -2.92
CA LYS A 291 -14.16 -25.48 -3.13
C LYS A 291 -15.22 -24.57 -3.75
N LEU A 292 -14.92 -23.28 -3.93
CA LEU A 292 -15.88 -22.29 -4.40
C LEU A 292 -16.17 -22.45 -5.89
N GLU A 293 -17.46 -22.53 -6.22
CA GLU A 293 -17.99 -22.49 -7.56
C GLU A 293 -18.76 -21.19 -7.80
N ILE A 294 -18.49 -20.53 -8.93
CA ILE A 294 -19.23 -19.34 -9.35
C ILE A 294 -20.21 -19.77 -10.43
N GLU A 295 -21.49 -19.52 -10.22
CA GLU A 295 -22.51 -19.82 -11.23
C GLU A 295 -22.39 -18.85 -12.40
N ARG A 296 -21.72 -19.27 -13.48
CA ARG A 296 -21.53 -18.39 -14.64
C ARG A 296 -22.77 -18.14 -15.48
N LYS A 297 -23.76 -19.04 -15.47
CA LYS A 297 -24.89 -19.05 -16.42
C LYS A 297 -25.66 -17.73 -16.49
N TRP A 298 -25.69 -16.95 -15.41
CA TRP A 298 -26.43 -15.68 -15.37
C TRP A 298 -25.62 -14.48 -15.90
N PHE A 299 -24.29 -14.59 -16.04
CA PHE A 299 -23.44 -13.48 -16.49
C PHE A 299 -22.46 -13.82 -17.61
N SER A 300 -22.24 -15.08 -17.97
CA SER A 300 -21.32 -15.45 -19.04
C SER A 300 -21.73 -16.74 -19.75
N GLU A 301 -21.56 -16.75 -21.07
CA GLU A 301 -21.64 -17.95 -21.90
C GLU A 301 -20.27 -18.64 -22.05
N ALA A 302 -19.19 -17.96 -21.67
CA ALA A 302 -17.82 -18.48 -21.76
C ALA A 302 -17.62 -19.70 -20.86
N SER A 303 -16.55 -20.45 -21.11
CA SER A 303 -16.18 -21.61 -20.29
C SER A 303 -15.77 -21.21 -18.87
N ASP A 304 -15.85 -22.13 -17.92
CA ASP A 304 -15.45 -21.88 -16.52
C ASP A 304 -13.97 -21.48 -16.42
N GLU A 305 -13.11 -22.01 -17.29
CA GLU A 305 -11.70 -21.64 -17.36
C GLU A 305 -11.48 -20.20 -17.84
N GLU A 306 -12.24 -19.76 -18.84
CA GLU A 306 -12.18 -18.38 -19.34
C GLU A 306 -12.67 -17.41 -18.27
N VAL A 307 -13.81 -17.68 -17.64
CA VAL A 307 -14.34 -16.86 -16.54
C VAL A 307 -13.32 -16.78 -15.40
N ARG A 308 -12.73 -17.91 -15.00
CA ARG A 308 -11.68 -17.95 -13.96
C ARG A 308 -10.43 -17.18 -14.35
N TYR A 309 -10.06 -17.12 -15.62
CA TYR A 309 -8.92 -16.31 -16.08
C TYR A 309 -9.15 -14.81 -15.84
N TYR A 310 -10.34 -14.30 -16.16
CA TYR A 310 -10.67 -12.88 -15.98
C TYR A 310 -10.90 -12.51 -14.52
N ILE A 311 -11.53 -13.37 -13.71
CA ILE A 311 -11.64 -13.12 -12.26
C ILE A 311 -10.24 -13.23 -11.62
N GLY A 312 -9.47 -14.21 -12.07
CA GLY A 312 -8.18 -14.63 -11.55
C GLY A 312 -8.26 -15.40 -10.23
N PRO A 313 -7.11 -15.63 -9.57
CA PRO A 313 -7.07 -16.45 -8.35
C PRO A 313 -7.94 -15.85 -7.25
N PHE A 314 -8.76 -16.68 -6.59
CA PHE A 314 -9.68 -16.21 -5.56
C PHE A 314 -8.96 -15.59 -4.36
N GLN A 315 -7.77 -16.09 -4.00
CA GLN A 315 -6.91 -15.51 -2.97
C GLN A 315 -6.60 -14.04 -3.28
N LEU A 316 -6.21 -13.73 -4.52
CA LEU A 316 -5.95 -12.35 -4.95
C LEU A 316 -7.24 -11.54 -5.08
N TYR A 317 -8.33 -12.16 -5.55
CA TYR A 317 -9.61 -11.48 -5.64
C TYR A 317 -10.08 -11.05 -4.24
N PHE A 318 -10.10 -11.95 -3.26
CA PHE A 318 -10.58 -11.69 -1.91
C PHE A 318 -9.55 -11.01 -0.98
N GLY A 319 -8.35 -10.68 -1.49
CA GLY A 319 -7.38 -9.83 -0.79
C GLY A 319 -6.57 -10.55 0.29
N GLU A 320 -6.16 -11.79 0.03
CA GLU A 320 -5.43 -12.66 0.96
C GLU A 320 -4.17 -11.99 1.56
N THR A 321 -3.42 -11.26 0.73
CA THR A 321 -2.23 -10.50 1.19
C THR A 321 -2.58 -9.49 2.28
N ILE A 322 -3.73 -8.83 2.15
CA ILE A 322 -4.20 -7.81 3.08
C ILE A 322 -4.74 -8.48 4.35
N ILE A 323 -5.41 -9.63 4.22
CA ILE A 323 -5.88 -10.44 5.35
C ILE A 323 -4.70 -10.82 6.25
N HIS A 324 -3.64 -11.42 5.70
CA HIS A 324 -2.43 -11.75 6.46
C HIS A 324 -1.81 -10.52 7.13
N SER A 325 -1.68 -9.42 6.38
CA SER A 325 -1.07 -8.20 6.92
C SER A 325 -1.92 -7.57 8.04
N LEU A 326 -3.25 -7.71 8.01
CA LEU A 326 -4.16 -7.31 9.10
C LEU A 326 -4.08 -8.24 10.30
N MET A 327 -3.90 -9.54 10.08
CA MET A 327 -3.66 -10.52 11.14
C MET A 327 -2.36 -10.18 11.89
N ASP A 328 -1.29 -9.87 11.18
CA ASP A 328 0.00 -9.50 11.78
C ASP A 328 -0.06 -8.17 12.54
N LEU A 329 -0.76 -7.16 11.99
CA LEU A 329 -0.79 -5.82 12.55
C LEU A 329 -1.77 -5.67 13.73
N CYS A 330 -2.81 -6.51 13.78
CA CYS A 330 -3.88 -6.50 14.77
C CYS A 330 -4.41 -5.08 15.05
N PRO A 331 -5.02 -4.42 14.05
CA PRO A 331 -5.60 -3.10 14.25
C PRO A 331 -6.81 -3.14 15.19
N SER A 332 -6.98 -2.10 16.00
CA SER A 332 -8.19 -1.90 16.80
C SER A 332 -9.37 -1.46 15.91
N ASP A 333 -10.61 -1.54 16.41
CA ASP A 333 -11.79 -1.05 15.68
C ASP A 333 -11.64 0.41 15.24
N ILE A 334 -10.98 1.23 16.05
CA ILE A 334 -10.73 2.65 15.76
C ILE A 334 -9.78 2.79 14.57
N GLU A 335 -8.73 1.98 14.54
CA GLU A 335 -7.76 1.99 13.45
C GLU A 335 -8.33 1.42 12.15
N VAL A 336 -9.12 0.34 12.23
CA VAL A 336 -9.86 -0.23 11.08
C VAL A 336 -10.85 0.80 10.54
N THR A 337 -11.58 1.47 11.42
CA THR A 337 -12.53 2.54 11.05
C THR A 337 -11.81 3.68 10.36
N PHE A 338 -10.68 4.15 10.90
CA PHE A 338 -9.89 5.19 10.27
C PHE A 338 -9.38 4.75 8.88
N MET A 339 -8.88 3.52 8.76
CA MET A 339 -8.43 2.97 7.48
C MET A 339 -9.56 2.94 6.44
N LEU A 340 -10.76 2.47 6.85
CA LEU A 340 -11.96 2.42 6.01
C LEU A 340 -12.33 3.82 5.51
N CYS A 341 -12.50 4.78 6.44
CA CYS A 341 -12.85 6.15 6.08
C CYS A 341 -11.78 6.80 5.19
N ASN A 342 -10.50 6.66 5.54
CA ASN A 342 -9.40 7.22 4.76
C ASN A 342 -9.36 6.65 3.34
N LEU A 343 -9.59 5.34 3.17
CA LEU A 343 -9.63 4.73 1.84
C LEU A 343 -10.86 5.19 1.04
N CYS A 344 -12.04 5.09 1.66
CA CYS A 344 -13.32 5.43 1.04
C CYS A 344 -13.37 6.89 0.59
N PHE A 345 -13.06 7.83 1.48
CA PHE A 345 -13.12 9.26 1.19
C PHE A 345 -12.04 9.71 0.22
N HIS A 346 -10.80 9.22 0.37
CA HIS A 346 -9.74 9.56 -0.56
C HIS A 346 -10.07 9.15 -2.00
N LEU A 347 -10.53 7.91 -2.21
CA LEU A 347 -10.85 7.41 -3.54
C LEU A 347 -12.12 8.06 -4.11
N THR A 348 -13.12 8.31 -3.26
CA THR A 348 -14.37 8.97 -3.66
C THR A 348 -14.10 10.42 -4.07
N GLY A 349 -13.37 11.17 -3.25
CA GLY A 349 -12.98 12.56 -3.52
C GLY A 349 -12.15 12.68 -4.77
N GLN A 350 -11.09 11.86 -4.92
CA GLN A 350 -10.22 11.87 -6.09
C GLN A 350 -11.00 11.59 -7.39
N LYS A 351 -12.01 10.72 -7.34
CA LYS A 351 -12.77 10.32 -8.52
C LYS A 351 -13.83 11.34 -8.93
N LEU A 352 -14.57 11.88 -7.96
CA LEU A 352 -15.68 12.80 -8.23
C LEU A 352 -15.21 14.24 -8.39
N GLY A 353 -14.13 14.64 -7.72
CA GLY A 353 -13.59 15.98 -7.79
C GLY A 353 -14.53 17.06 -7.25
N GLY A 354 -14.17 18.32 -7.50
CA GLY A 354 -14.99 19.50 -7.20
C GLY A 354 -15.47 19.56 -5.75
N ARG A 355 -16.75 19.90 -5.57
CA ARG A 355 -17.39 20.04 -4.25
C ARG A 355 -17.28 18.77 -3.39
N ILE A 356 -17.41 17.59 -3.98
CA ILE A 356 -17.35 16.33 -3.22
C ILE A 356 -15.94 16.08 -2.70
N GLN A 357 -14.90 16.42 -3.46
CA GLN A 357 -13.52 16.30 -3.01
C GLN A 357 -13.25 17.19 -1.78
N GLU A 358 -13.70 18.44 -1.80
CA GLU A 358 -13.58 19.36 -0.66
C GLU A 358 -14.29 18.83 0.59
N ILE A 359 -15.49 18.25 0.41
CA ILE A 359 -16.22 17.61 1.50
C ILE A 359 -15.44 16.42 2.05
N THR A 360 -14.99 15.49 1.20
CA THR A 360 -14.26 14.30 1.64
C THR A 360 -12.94 14.63 2.32
N ASP A 361 -12.21 15.63 1.82
CA ASP A 361 -10.94 16.07 2.42
C ASP A 361 -11.18 16.64 3.83
N ARG A 362 -12.21 17.49 4.00
CA ARG A 362 -12.61 18.00 5.32
C ARG A 362 -13.01 16.88 6.28
N LEU A 363 -13.78 15.90 5.81
CA LEU A 363 -14.17 14.74 6.62
C LEU A 363 -12.94 13.91 7.04
N GLN A 364 -11.95 13.74 6.15
CA GLN A 364 -10.71 13.05 6.48
C GLN A 364 -9.88 13.81 7.51
N ASP A 365 -9.80 15.14 7.43
CA ASP A 365 -9.07 15.96 8.39
C ASP A 365 -9.63 15.83 9.81
N VAL A 366 -10.95 15.83 9.95
CA VAL A 366 -11.63 15.58 11.23
C VAL A 366 -11.17 14.24 11.83
N LEU A 367 -11.25 13.17 11.04
CA LEU A 367 -10.91 11.82 11.49
C LEU A 367 -9.41 11.65 11.77
N ALA A 368 -8.55 12.32 11.01
CA ALA A 368 -7.11 12.32 11.24
C ALA A 368 -6.74 13.02 12.57
N ASN A 369 -7.39 14.14 12.87
CA ASN A 369 -7.24 14.84 14.13
C ASN A 369 -7.75 14.00 15.32
N ASP A 370 -8.88 13.33 15.17
CA ASP A 370 -9.42 12.41 16.18
C ASP A 370 -8.49 11.22 16.44
N LEU A 371 -7.95 10.61 15.37
CA LEU A 371 -6.99 9.52 15.51
C LEU A 371 -5.70 9.99 16.22
N HIS A 372 -5.21 11.18 15.87
CA HIS A 372 -4.04 11.77 16.52
C HIS A 372 -4.27 11.94 18.02
N LYS A 373 -5.41 12.52 18.43
CA LYS A 373 -5.81 12.66 19.84
C LYS A 373 -5.95 11.30 20.52
N TYR A 374 -6.56 10.32 19.85
CA TYR A 374 -6.69 8.96 20.38
C TYR A 374 -5.34 8.35 20.76
N TYR A 375 -4.33 8.46 19.89
CA TYR A 375 -2.99 7.97 20.19
C TYR A 375 -2.33 8.76 21.33
N LEU A 376 -2.48 10.09 21.37
CA LEU A 376 -1.89 10.92 22.44
C LEU A 376 -2.48 10.61 23.83
N GLU A 377 -3.78 10.38 23.91
CA GLU A 377 -4.47 10.26 25.19
C GLU A 377 -4.55 8.82 25.70
N LYS A 378 -4.84 7.87 24.81
CA LYS A 378 -5.15 6.48 25.16
C LYS A 378 -4.01 5.50 24.90
N ASP A 379 -3.10 5.81 23.99
CA ASP A 379 -1.97 4.96 23.63
C ASP A 379 -0.63 5.71 23.78
N LYS A 380 -0.34 6.11 25.03
CA LYS A 380 0.80 6.96 25.41
C LYS A 380 2.17 6.34 25.15
N HIS A 381 2.26 5.09 24.70
CA HIS A 381 3.52 4.34 24.57
C HIS A 381 3.82 3.88 23.15
N SER A 382 2.92 4.06 22.19
CA SER A 382 3.19 3.65 20.81
C SER A 382 3.97 4.72 20.04
N ARG A 383 4.95 4.25 19.24
CA ARG A 383 5.48 5.02 18.11
C ARG A 383 4.40 5.07 17.02
N TYR A 384 3.30 5.77 17.28
CA TYR A 384 2.08 5.68 16.48
C TYR A 384 2.31 6.13 15.02
N SER A 385 3.29 6.99 14.74
CA SER A 385 3.67 7.36 13.37
C SER A 385 4.12 6.16 12.52
N HIS A 386 4.89 5.24 13.11
CA HIS A 386 5.29 4.01 12.43
C HIS A 386 4.09 3.06 12.26
N ARG A 387 3.24 2.95 13.27
CA ARG A 387 2.01 2.14 13.22
C ARG A 387 1.05 2.64 12.14
N LEU A 388 0.80 3.94 12.11
CA LEU A 388 0.00 4.62 11.08
C LEU A 388 0.58 4.39 9.68
N THR A 389 1.90 4.44 9.52
CA THR A 389 2.55 4.13 8.24
C THR A 389 2.24 2.71 7.78
N LYS A 390 2.22 1.73 8.70
CA LYS A 390 1.84 0.34 8.38
C LYS A 390 0.36 0.24 8.01
N LEU A 391 -0.53 0.87 8.77
CA LEU A 391 -1.98 0.92 8.49
C LEU A 391 -2.26 1.51 7.09
N LEU A 392 -1.67 2.67 6.79
CA LEU A 392 -1.84 3.32 5.49
C LEU A 392 -1.16 2.55 4.35
N ASN A 393 -0.17 1.71 4.64
CA ASN A 393 0.40 0.82 3.65
C ASN A 393 -0.59 -0.25 3.19
N LEU A 394 -1.46 -0.74 4.08
CA LEU A 394 -2.53 -1.66 3.74
C LEU A 394 -3.52 -1.01 2.76
N ASN A 395 -3.86 0.26 2.98
CA ASN A 395 -4.70 1.02 2.04
C ASN A 395 -4.05 1.13 0.65
N ARG A 396 -2.73 1.33 0.57
CA ARG A 396 -1.99 1.33 -0.71
C ARG A 396 -1.97 -0.05 -1.37
N GLN A 397 -1.80 -1.11 -0.60
CA GLN A 397 -1.89 -2.49 -1.10
C GLN A 397 -3.28 -2.77 -1.67
N TYR A 398 -4.33 -2.40 -0.94
CA TYR A 398 -5.72 -2.50 -1.40
C TYR A 398 -5.93 -1.78 -2.73
N GLN A 399 -5.45 -0.53 -2.86
CA GLN A 399 -5.54 0.22 -4.11
C GLN A 399 -4.83 -0.50 -5.26
N THR A 400 -3.66 -1.08 -5.01
CA THR A 400 -2.91 -1.83 -6.02
C THR A 400 -3.69 -3.05 -6.50
N GLU A 401 -4.23 -3.85 -5.58
CA GLU A 401 -5.06 -5.02 -5.93
C GLU A 401 -6.36 -4.61 -6.63
N MET A 402 -6.97 -3.50 -6.21
CA MET A 402 -8.15 -2.93 -6.87
C MET A 402 -7.86 -2.57 -8.33
N GLU A 403 -6.74 -1.88 -8.61
CA GLU A 403 -6.37 -1.51 -9.98
C GLU A 403 -6.04 -2.74 -10.86
N ILE A 404 -5.53 -3.83 -10.27
CA ILE A 404 -5.34 -5.09 -11.00
C ILE A 404 -6.70 -5.69 -11.37
N ARG A 405 -7.65 -5.74 -10.43
CA ARG A 405 -9.01 -6.25 -10.70
C ARG A 405 -9.72 -5.39 -11.77
N LYS A 406 -9.65 -4.06 -11.68
CA LYS A 406 -10.22 -3.14 -12.67
C LYS A 406 -9.78 -3.47 -14.08
N LYS A 407 -8.48 -3.67 -14.27
CA LYS A 407 -7.90 -4.00 -15.59
C LYS A 407 -8.42 -5.33 -16.12
N ARG A 408 -8.60 -6.33 -15.26
CA ARG A 408 -9.16 -7.63 -15.67
C ARG A 408 -10.63 -7.55 -16.04
N PHE A 409 -11.43 -6.83 -15.24
CA PHE A 409 -12.85 -6.61 -15.54
C PHE A 409 -13.04 -5.78 -16.80
N PHE A 410 -12.22 -4.74 -17.00
CA PHE A 410 -12.19 -3.96 -18.24
C PHE A 410 -11.89 -4.85 -19.46
N LEU A 411 -10.93 -5.77 -19.34
CA LEU A 411 -10.62 -6.72 -20.39
C LEU A 411 -11.78 -7.68 -20.65
N ALA A 412 -12.42 -8.19 -19.60
CA ALA A 412 -13.58 -9.09 -19.70
C ALA A 412 -14.77 -8.40 -20.38
N ASP A 413 -15.01 -7.13 -20.07
CA ASP A 413 -16.02 -6.29 -20.69
C ASP A 413 -15.70 -6.04 -22.17
N THR A 414 -14.45 -5.69 -22.49
CA THR A 414 -13.97 -5.48 -23.87
C THR A 414 -14.19 -6.71 -24.75
N PHE A 415 -14.00 -7.91 -24.20
CA PHE A 415 -14.23 -9.18 -24.92
C PHE A 415 -15.65 -9.74 -24.73
N ASN A 416 -16.57 -8.97 -24.15
CA ASN A 416 -17.97 -9.35 -23.93
C ASN A 416 -18.14 -10.70 -23.20
N VAL A 417 -17.21 -10.98 -22.28
CA VAL A 417 -17.17 -12.19 -21.46
C VAL A 417 -18.20 -12.09 -20.34
N PHE A 418 -18.31 -10.92 -19.71
CA PHE A 418 -19.31 -10.63 -18.69
C PHE A 418 -20.46 -9.83 -19.31
N ARG A 419 -21.65 -10.42 -19.32
CA ARG A 419 -22.85 -9.93 -20.01
C ARG A 419 -23.93 -9.55 -19.00
N VAL A 420 -23.62 -8.60 -18.14
CA VAL A 420 -24.55 -8.07 -17.11
C VAL A 420 -24.85 -6.62 -17.40
N LYS A 421 -26.12 -6.24 -17.32
CA LYS A 421 -26.56 -4.84 -17.40
C LYS A 421 -27.02 -4.36 -16.04
N LEU A 422 -26.60 -3.18 -15.64
CA LEU A 422 -26.98 -2.53 -14.39
C LEU A 422 -27.78 -1.27 -14.71
N SER A 423 -28.82 -0.94 -13.93
CA SER A 423 -29.53 0.34 -14.10
C SER A 423 -28.66 1.55 -13.71
N HIS A 424 -27.74 1.37 -12.76
CA HIS A 424 -26.84 2.40 -12.23
C HIS A 424 -25.38 1.88 -12.21
N PRO A 425 -24.71 1.73 -13.38
CA PRO A 425 -23.37 1.17 -13.47
C PRO A 425 -22.31 2.01 -12.73
N GLU A 426 -22.55 3.31 -12.54
CA GLU A 426 -21.68 4.22 -11.80
C GLU A 426 -21.49 3.83 -10.33
N MET A 427 -22.40 3.04 -9.76
CA MET A 427 -22.25 2.52 -8.39
C MET A 427 -21.09 1.53 -8.26
N PHE A 428 -20.63 0.94 -9.36
CA PHE A 428 -19.63 -0.14 -9.36
C PHE A 428 -18.23 0.32 -9.81
N LEU A 429 -18.01 1.63 -9.90
CA LEU A 429 -16.76 2.24 -10.35
C LEU A 429 -15.52 1.81 -9.55
N PHE A 430 -15.72 1.35 -8.31
CA PHE A 430 -14.66 0.90 -7.40
C PHE A 430 -14.74 -0.59 -7.04
N SER A 431 -15.67 -1.33 -7.65
CA SER A 431 -16.00 -2.72 -7.30
C SER A 431 -15.26 -3.72 -8.17
N CYS A 432 -15.13 -3.36 -9.44
CA CYS A 432 -14.40 -4.10 -10.45
C CYS A 432 -12.92 -3.80 -10.32
#